data_AF-A0A523YTI3-F1
#
_entry.id   AF-A0A523YTI3-F1
#
_cell.length_a   1.000
_cell.length_b   1.000
_cell.length_c   1.000
_cell.angle_alpha   90.00
_cell.angle_beta   90.00
_cell.angle_gamma   90.00
#
_symmetry.space_group_name_H-M   'P 1'
#
loop_
_entity.id
_entity.type
_entity.pdbx_description
1 polymer ?
#
loop_
_entity_poly.entity_id
_entity_poly.type
_entity_poly.pdbx_seq_one_letter_code
_entity_poly.pdbx_strand_id
1 'polypeptide(L)'
;MAEYRFQLTPLTPIHVGTGESLEPFEYVIAGDTLYRFTLDDFLLALDRDDQARFVQVVERSVPATRRFVAEHVDVAVRVARFTATVSPAARALYDGRMEGGVAHPEVFACIRTGDLPYVPGSSLKGALRTALLYHAMDKDNPERNARRLEQAVFGFRTVQQDPFRAFKVGDGNPLEEPTRVRTVIVNTQRAGRWSEDVAVLVETVPGVLSDSVDVEVASRHAVTFDADFYRYHERAFRLNPSVVLVACRDFYGTHLAAERDYTRDLAPAAAAYDTLVTHAESLPDHACLVRLAWGSGRDATTVAYGLRDGRSPASRRLTADGFPLGWAELAVFDAEGQPVAVEETLPAVGAPPERAIRDTRPRGLRDLRAGMVLEGTVKRTVNYGAFVDVGVGRDGLIHISKLTDGFVERVEAIVRSGDRVRVQILDVDIERRRISLKLVEVLH
;
A
#
# COMPACT_ATOMS: atom_id res chain seq x y z
N MET A 1 23.99 14.77 -9.91
CA MET A 1 22.82 13.87 -9.71
C MET A 1 22.36 13.45 -11.08
N ALA A 2 22.15 12.16 -11.32
CA ALA A 2 21.57 11.71 -12.59
C ALA A 2 20.08 12.07 -12.59
N GLU A 3 19.62 12.68 -13.66
CA GLU A 3 18.23 13.12 -13.85
C GLU A 3 17.51 12.18 -14.80
N TYR A 4 16.27 11.86 -14.45
CA TYR A 4 15.39 10.96 -15.16
C TYR A 4 14.01 11.58 -15.22
N ARG A 5 13.21 11.13 -16.19
CA ARG A 5 11.82 11.52 -16.32
C ARG A 5 10.94 10.28 -16.24
N PHE A 6 10.07 10.26 -15.25
CA PHE A 6 9.07 9.23 -15.06
C PHE A 6 7.77 9.72 -15.67
N GLN A 7 7.29 9.04 -16.70
CA GLN A 7 6.03 9.36 -17.37
C GLN A 7 4.96 8.37 -16.91
N LEU A 8 3.91 8.89 -16.31
CA LEU A 8 2.84 8.13 -15.71
C LEU A 8 1.55 8.32 -16.51
N THR A 9 1.09 7.28 -17.21
CA THR A 9 -0.15 7.29 -17.99
C THR A 9 -1.26 6.57 -17.21
N PRO A 10 -2.33 7.26 -16.78
CA PRO A 10 -3.48 6.63 -16.15
C PRO A 10 -4.13 5.60 -17.07
N LEU A 11 -4.23 4.35 -16.63
CA LEU A 11 -4.93 3.30 -17.38
C LEU A 11 -6.37 3.17 -16.91
N THR A 12 -6.59 3.27 -15.61
CA THR A 12 -7.92 3.31 -14.99
C THR A 12 -8.09 4.58 -14.16
N PRO A 13 -9.32 4.90 -13.68
CA PRO A 13 -9.56 6.18 -13.03
C PRO A 13 -8.70 6.32 -11.77
N ILE A 14 -8.03 7.47 -11.64
CA ILE A 14 -7.15 7.76 -10.51
C ILE A 14 -7.76 8.85 -9.65
N HIS A 15 -7.99 8.54 -8.37
CA HIS A 15 -8.35 9.54 -7.36
C HIS A 15 -7.18 9.74 -6.40
N VAL A 16 -6.55 10.91 -6.46
CA VAL A 16 -5.64 11.39 -5.41
C VAL A 16 -6.35 12.55 -4.71
N GLY A 17 -6.84 12.35 -3.50
CA GLY A 17 -7.51 13.39 -2.71
C GLY A 17 -6.78 13.70 -1.40
N THR A 18 -7.12 14.83 -0.78
CA THR A 18 -6.66 15.21 0.57
C THR A 18 -7.44 14.49 1.68
N GLY A 19 -8.51 13.77 1.31
CA GLY A 19 -9.45 13.16 2.26
C GLY A 19 -10.67 14.04 2.56
N GLU A 20 -10.75 15.23 1.96
CA GLU A 20 -11.85 16.17 2.10
C GLU A 20 -12.85 16.02 0.95
N SER A 21 -14.13 16.24 1.27
CA SER A 21 -15.21 16.34 0.30
C SER A 21 -15.46 17.80 -0.04
N LEU A 22 -16.07 18.05 -1.20
CA LEU A 22 -16.48 19.39 -1.59
C LEU A 22 -17.53 19.92 -0.62
N GLU A 23 -17.40 21.18 -0.20
CA GLU A 23 -18.37 21.85 0.63
C GLU A 23 -19.65 22.22 -0.17
N PRO A 24 -20.81 22.37 0.50
CA PRO A 24 -22.09 22.68 -0.15
C PRO A 24 -22.12 23.99 -0.96
N PHE A 25 -21.14 24.87 -0.75
CA PHE A 25 -20.97 26.17 -1.40
C PHE A 25 -19.73 26.23 -2.32
N GLU A 26 -19.14 25.09 -2.65
CA GLU A 26 -17.97 25.02 -3.55
C GLU A 26 -18.33 24.43 -4.92
N TYR A 27 -19.54 23.90 -5.08
CA TYR A 27 -19.98 23.36 -6.35
C TYR A 27 -21.50 23.38 -6.55
N VAL A 28 -21.88 23.23 -7.81
CA VAL A 28 -23.24 22.88 -8.24
C VAL A 28 -23.18 21.82 -9.33
N ILE A 29 -24.14 20.89 -9.34
CA ILE A 29 -24.30 19.94 -10.45
C ILE A 29 -25.49 20.37 -11.30
N ALA A 30 -25.24 20.75 -12.54
CA ALA A 30 -26.25 21.14 -13.52
C ALA A 30 -26.11 20.27 -14.77
N GLY A 31 -27.19 19.56 -15.14
CA GLY A 31 -27.12 18.52 -16.17
C GLY A 31 -26.15 17.40 -15.78
N ASP A 32 -25.22 17.11 -16.67
CA ASP A 32 -24.14 16.12 -16.55
C ASP A 32 -22.79 16.75 -16.13
N THR A 33 -22.80 18.00 -15.68
CA THR A 33 -21.58 18.74 -15.35
C THR A 33 -21.61 19.22 -13.90
N LEU A 34 -20.52 18.96 -13.18
CA LEU A 34 -20.22 19.57 -11.89
C LEU A 34 -19.40 20.83 -12.16
N TYR A 35 -19.86 21.96 -11.63
CA TYR A 35 -19.19 23.26 -11.72
C TYR A 35 -18.61 23.60 -10.35
N ARG A 36 -17.30 23.83 -10.27
CA ARG A 36 -16.61 24.26 -9.05
C ARG A 36 -16.29 25.73 -9.08
N PHE A 37 -16.49 26.40 -7.96
CA PHE A 37 -16.22 27.82 -7.79
C PHE A 37 -15.71 28.08 -6.38
N THR A 38 -15.13 29.26 -6.17
CA THR A 38 -14.75 29.71 -4.83
C THR A 38 -15.90 30.45 -4.18
N LEU A 39 -15.95 30.40 -2.85
CA LEU A 39 -16.90 31.18 -2.06
C LEU A 39 -16.86 32.67 -2.42
N ASP A 40 -15.66 33.22 -2.56
CA ASP A 40 -15.43 34.64 -2.85
C ASP A 40 -15.98 35.02 -4.24
N ASP A 41 -15.67 34.26 -5.28
CA ASP A 41 -16.15 34.58 -6.64
C ASP A 41 -17.68 34.48 -6.72
N PHE A 42 -18.27 33.47 -6.07
CA PHE A 42 -19.71 33.30 -6.02
C PHE A 42 -20.38 34.46 -5.30
N LEU A 43 -19.89 34.83 -4.10
CA LEU A 43 -20.39 35.97 -3.34
C LEU A 43 -20.30 37.29 -4.11
N LEU A 44 -19.16 37.56 -4.74
CA LEU A 44 -18.94 38.80 -5.48
C LEU A 44 -19.81 38.92 -6.74
N ALA A 45 -20.29 37.79 -7.27
CA ALA A 45 -21.15 37.75 -8.45
C ALA A 45 -22.65 37.81 -8.15
N LEU A 46 -23.05 37.71 -6.87
CA LEU A 46 -24.42 37.93 -6.41
C LEU A 46 -24.74 39.42 -6.29
N ASP A 47 -26.02 39.77 -6.35
CA ASP A 47 -26.46 41.12 -5.99
C ASP A 47 -26.40 41.35 -4.46
N ARG A 48 -26.60 42.60 -4.03
CA ARG A 48 -26.44 42.97 -2.60
C ARG A 48 -27.45 42.28 -1.68
N ASP A 49 -28.67 42.06 -2.14
CA ASP A 49 -29.72 41.44 -1.33
C ASP A 49 -29.44 39.95 -1.17
N ASP A 50 -29.05 39.29 -2.27
CA ASP A 50 -28.65 37.89 -2.29
C ASP A 50 -27.35 37.64 -1.52
N GLN A 51 -26.38 38.56 -1.54
CA GLN A 51 -25.19 38.50 -0.67
C GLN A 51 -25.60 38.46 0.81
N ALA A 52 -26.46 39.39 1.25
CA ALA A 52 -26.92 39.44 2.63
C ALA A 52 -27.70 38.17 3.02
N ARG A 53 -28.54 37.66 2.11
CA ARG A 53 -29.28 36.40 2.32
C ARG A 53 -28.34 35.19 2.37
N PHE A 54 -27.30 35.16 1.53
CA PHE A 54 -26.35 34.06 1.47
C PHE A 54 -25.57 33.92 2.78
N VAL A 55 -25.04 35.03 3.31
CA VAL A 55 -24.33 35.04 4.61
C VAL A 55 -25.22 34.44 5.72
N GLN A 56 -26.51 34.80 5.74
CA GLN A 56 -27.42 34.26 6.74
C GLN A 56 -27.70 32.76 6.59
N VAL A 57 -27.73 32.20 5.38
CA VAL A 57 -28.02 30.76 5.19
C VAL A 57 -26.80 29.89 5.45
N VAL A 58 -25.60 30.35 5.05
CA VAL A 58 -24.32 29.65 5.26
C VAL A 58 -24.08 29.35 6.74
N GLU A 59 -24.33 30.32 7.62
CA GLU A 59 -24.13 30.16 9.07
C GLU A 59 -25.16 29.25 9.74
N ARG A 60 -26.30 28.98 9.09
CA ARG A 60 -27.46 28.36 9.74
C ARG A 60 -27.70 26.91 9.31
N SER A 61 -27.56 26.59 8.03
CA SER A 61 -28.07 25.32 7.51
C SER A 61 -27.44 24.92 6.18
N VAL A 62 -26.71 23.81 6.17
CA VAL A 62 -26.18 23.15 4.97
C VAL A 62 -27.26 22.94 3.88
N PRO A 63 -28.45 22.38 4.19
CA PRO A 63 -29.54 22.30 3.21
C PRO A 63 -29.96 23.64 2.61
N ALA A 64 -30.00 24.72 3.42
CA ALA A 64 -30.41 26.04 2.95
C ALA A 64 -29.34 26.67 2.06
N THR A 65 -28.06 26.56 2.45
CA THR A 65 -26.92 27.00 1.66
C THR A 65 -26.93 26.38 0.28
N ARG A 66 -27.11 25.06 0.21
CA ARG A 66 -27.10 24.36 -1.06
C ARG A 66 -28.32 24.67 -1.92
N ARG A 67 -29.49 24.82 -1.31
CA ARG A 67 -30.70 25.25 -2.04
C ARG A 67 -30.48 26.62 -2.65
N PHE A 68 -29.90 27.55 -1.89
CA PHE A 68 -29.52 28.87 -2.39
C PHE A 68 -28.58 28.73 -3.60
N VAL A 69 -27.50 27.95 -3.49
CA VAL A 69 -26.58 27.74 -4.62
C VAL A 69 -27.29 27.17 -5.86
N ALA A 70 -28.20 26.20 -5.66
CA ALA A 70 -28.97 25.60 -6.75
C ALA A 70 -29.95 26.59 -7.40
N GLU A 71 -30.54 27.51 -6.64
CA GLU A 71 -31.40 28.60 -7.15
C GLU A 71 -30.62 29.62 -7.98
N HIS A 72 -29.30 29.76 -7.75
CA HIS A 72 -28.38 30.68 -8.44
C HIS A 72 -27.38 29.92 -9.31
N VAL A 73 -27.84 28.83 -9.94
CA VAL A 73 -27.01 27.98 -10.80
C VAL A 73 -26.37 28.76 -11.94
N ASP A 74 -27.03 29.78 -12.48
CA ASP A 74 -26.50 30.64 -13.54
C ASP A 74 -25.27 31.45 -13.06
N VAL A 75 -25.29 31.92 -11.81
CA VAL A 75 -24.17 32.60 -11.17
C VAL A 75 -23.03 31.62 -10.97
N ALA A 76 -23.32 30.46 -10.37
CA ALA A 76 -22.33 29.41 -10.11
C ALA A 76 -21.65 28.91 -11.39
N VAL A 77 -22.41 28.68 -12.46
CA VAL A 77 -21.87 28.27 -13.78
C VAL A 77 -21.01 29.38 -14.38
N ARG A 78 -21.42 30.65 -14.28
CA ARG A 78 -20.68 31.79 -14.82
C ARG A 78 -19.35 32.04 -14.13
N VAL A 79 -19.27 31.79 -12.82
CA VAL A 79 -18.04 31.96 -12.02
C VAL A 79 -17.25 30.68 -11.82
N ALA A 80 -17.66 29.57 -12.46
CA ALA A 80 -16.98 28.31 -12.30
C ALA A 80 -15.54 28.41 -12.80
N ARG A 81 -14.59 28.04 -11.94
CA ARG A 81 -13.16 27.98 -12.32
C ARG A 81 -12.80 26.67 -12.99
N PHE A 82 -13.60 25.64 -12.71
CA PHE A 82 -13.32 24.27 -13.12
C PHE A 82 -14.62 23.49 -13.29
N THR A 83 -14.61 22.53 -14.22
CA THR A 83 -15.74 21.62 -14.45
C THR A 83 -15.30 20.17 -14.48
N ALA A 84 -16.19 19.29 -14.04
CA ALA A 84 -16.02 17.84 -14.16
C ALA A 84 -17.27 17.20 -14.77
N THR A 85 -17.09 16.28 -15.72
CA THR A 85 -18.21 15.49 -16.24
C THR A 85 -18.69 14.51 -15.16
N VAL A 86 -20.00 14.45 -14.95
CA VAL A 86 -20.65 13.57 -13.99
C VAL A 86 -21.19 12.36 -14.73
N SER A 87 -20.73 11.17 -14.39
CA SER A 87 -21.20 9.95 -15.05
C SER A 87 -22.69 9.70 -14.77
N PRO A 88 -23.43 8.98 -15.65
CA PRO A 88 -24.84 8.68 -15.41
C PRO A 88 -25.10 7.99 -14.07
N ALA A 89 -24.23 7.05 -13.68
CA ALA A 89 -24.33 6.38 -12.38
C ALA A 89 -24.06 7.34 -11.19
N ALA A 90 -23.14 8.30 -11.35
CA ALA A 90 -22.89 9.34 -10.34
C ALA A 90 -24.08 10.28 -10.22
N ARG A 91 -24.68 10.68 -11.34
CA ARG A 91 -25.88 11.52 -11.36
C ARG A 91 -27.04 10.83 -10.65
N ALA A 92 -27.32 9.58 -10.99
CA ALA A 92 -28.38 8.79 -10.36
C ALA A 92 -28.15 8.64 -8.83
N LEU A 93 -26.91 8.38 -8.40
CA LEU A 93 -26.59 8.28 -6.98
C LEU A 93 -26.77 9.62 -6.25
N TYR A 94 -26.35 10.72 -6.87
CA TYR A 94 -26.50 12.06 -6.31
C TYR A 94 -27.98 12.44 -6.15
N ASP A 95 -28.80 12.20 -7.19
CA ASP A 95 -30.23 12.49 -7.17
C ASP A 95 -30.98 11.62 -6.18
N GLY A 96 -30.70 10.31 -6.13
CA GLY A 96 -31.33 9.42 -5.16
C GLY A 96 -31.02 9.80 -3.71
N ARG A 97 -29.79 10.26 -3.42
CA ARG A 97 -29.43 10.78 -2.09
C ARG A 97 -30.20 12.06 -1.78
N MET A 98 -30.39 12.93 -2.78
CA MET A 98 -31.17 14.15 -2.62
C MET A 98 -32.63 13.88 -2.29
N GLU A 99 -33.27 13.00 -3.07
CA GLU A 99 -34.65 12.57 -2.85
C GLU A 99 -34.81 11.87 -1.50
N GLY A 100 -33.79 11.11 -1.08
CA GLY A 100 -33.71 10.45 0.22
C GLY A 100 -33.45 11.39 1.42
N GLY A 101 -33.39 12.70 1.21
CA GLY A 101 -33.24 13.70 2.27
C GLY A 101 -31.80 13.90 2.76
N VAL A 102 -30.79 13.41 2.04
CA VAL A 102 -29.39 13.71 2.34
C VAL A 102 -29.11 15.18 2.05
N ALA A 103 -28.86 15.94 3.11
CA ALA A 103 -28.57 17.38 3.04
C ALA A 103 -27.43 17.72 2.06
N HIS A 104 -26.40 16.86 2.02
CA HIS A 104 -25.17 17.06 1.27
C HIS A 104 -24.55 15.73 0.84
N PRO A 105 -24.84 15.21 -0.36
CA PRO A 105 -24.12 14.10 -0.97
C PRO A 105 -22.66 14.48 -1.18
N GLU A 106 -21.79 13.92 -0.33
CA GLU A 106 -20.35 14.13 -0.40
C GLU A 106 -19.79 13.73 -1.77
N VAL A 107 -18.97 14.63 -2.34
CA VAL A 107 -18.15 14.39 -3.52
C VAL A 107 -16.69 14.53 -3.11
N PHE A 108 -15.91 13.45 -3.17
CA PHE A 108 -14.48 13.48 -2.85
C PHE A 108 -13.69 14.07 -4.01
N ALA A 109 -12.96 15.15 -3.76
CA ALA A 109 -12.26 15.90 -4.80
C ALA A 109 -10.80 15.45 -5.00
N CYS A 110 -10.32 15.54 -6.24
CA CYS A 110 -8.90 15.39 -6.52
C CYS A 110 -8.08 16.58 -5.97
N ILE A 111 -6.85 16.32 -5.57
CA ILE A 111 -5.85 17.34 -5.26
C ILE A 111 -5.50 18.12 -6.54
N ARG A 112 -5.26 19.42 -6.38
CA ARG A 112 -5.01 20.34 -7.48
C ARG A 112 -3.87 21.28 -7.19
N THR A 113 -3.29 21.81 -8.26
CA THR A 113 -2.39 22.95 -8.23
C THR A 113 -2.95 24.00 -9.20
N GLY A 114 -3.30 25.17 -8.66
CA GLY A 114 -4.29 26.02 -9.33
C GLY A 114 -5.61 25.26 -9.53
N ASP A 115 -6.18 25.32 -10.73
CA ASP A 115 -7.46 24.68 -11.07
C ASP A 115 -7.31 23.27 -11.66
N LEU A 116 -6.07 22.81 -11.91
CA LEU A 116 -5.78 21.56 -12.60
C LEU A 116 -5.40 20.43 -11.63
N PRO A 117 -5.90 19.20 -11.86
CA PRO A 117 -5.48 18.03 -11.09
C PRO A 117 -4.02 17.70 -11.38
N TYR A 118 -3.32 17.12 -10.41
CA TYR A 118 -1.97 16.58 -10.60
C TYR A 118 -1.76 15.34 -9.75
N VAL A 119 -0.75 14.55 -10.10
CA VAL A 119 -0.31 13.42 -9.28
C VAL A 119 0.87 13.88 -8.42
N PRO A 120 0.76 13.85 -7.07
CA PRO A 120 1.86 14.18 -6.20
C PRO A 120 3.01 13.19 -6.32
N GLY A 121 4.25 13.68 -6.27
CA GLY A 121 5.46 12.86 -6.27
C GLY A 121 5.53 11.96 -5.05
N SER A 122 4.93 12.37 -3.92
CA SER A 122 4.82 11.57 -2.70
C SER A 122 3.94 10.32 -2.90
N SER A 123 2.84 10.42 -3.66
CA SER A 123 1.96 9.30 -3.98
C SER A 123 2.67 8.29 -4.88
N LEU A 124 3.34 8.75 -5.94
CA LEU A 124 4.14 7.90 -6.81
C LEU A 124 5.29 7.24 -6.03
N LYS A 125 6.03 8.03 -5.25
CA LYS A 125 7.16 7.51 -4.45
C LYS A 125 6.73 6.47 -3.41
N GLY A 126 5.55 6.60 -2.81
CA GLY A 126 4.99 5.60 -1.89
C GLY A 126 4.66 4.27 -2.60
N ALA A 127 4.08 4.35 -3.80
CA ALA A 127 3.83 3.19 -4.65
C ALA A 127 5.14 2.47 -5.02
N LEU A 128 6.15 3.22 -5.47
CA LEU A 128 7.47 2.66 -5.79
C LEU A 128 8.17 2.07 -4.57
N ARG A 129 8.08 2.71 -3.40
CA ARG A 129 8.64 2.19 -2.14
C ARG A 129 8.08 0.82 -1.79
N THR A 130 6.78 0.65 -2.01
CA THR A 130 6.09 -0.60 -1.75
C THR A 130 6.57 -1.72 -2.66
N ALA A 131 6.69 -1.45 -3.97
CA ALA A 131 7.20 -2.41 -4.93
C ALA A 131 8.65 -2.83 -4.60
N LEU A 132 9.50 -1.86 -4.27
CA LEU A 132 10.90 -2.10 -3.86
C LEU A 132 11.00 -2.92 -2.57
N LEU A 133 10.14 -2.65 -1.59
CA LEU A 133 10.08 -3.41 -0.34
C LEU A 133 9.67 -4.87 -0.61
N TYR A 134 8.61 -5.07 -1.40
CA TYR A 134 8.12 -6.39 -1.78
C TYR A 134 9.18 -7.21 -2.53
N HIS A 135 9.86 -6.57 -3.47
CA HIS A 135 10.85 -7.21 -4.31
C HIS A 135 12.04 -7.73 -3.50
N ALA A 136 12.49 -6.92 -2.53
CA ALA A 136 13.72 -7.20 -1.76
C ALA A 136 13.49 -7.92 -0.41
N MET A 137 12.25 -8.08 0.06
CA MET A 137 11.96 -8.78 1.32
C MET A 137 12.10 -10.30 1.21
N ASP A 138 12.38 -10.95 2.34
CA ASP A 138 12.24 -12.41 2.49
C ASP A 138 10.75 -12.79 2.47
N LYS A 139 10.33 -13.46 1.39
CA LYS A 139 8.95 -13.88 1.16
C LYS A 139 8.57 -15.13 1.99
N ASP A 140 9.55 -15.90 2.48
CA ASP A 140 9.32 -17.14 3.25
C ASP A 140 9.17 -16.88 4.75
N ASN A 141 9.87 -15.87 5.29
CA ASN A 141 9.79 -15.48 6.70
C ASN A 141 9.86 -13.95 6.88
N PRO A 142 8.83 -13.20 6.47
CA PRO A 142 8.85 -11.74 6.54
C PRO A 142 8.83 -11.24 7.98
N GLU A 143 9.58 -10.17 8.26
CA GLU A 143 9.42 -9.38 9.48
C GLU A 143 8.01 -8.78 9.51
N ARG A 144 7.25 -9.08 10.57
CA ARG A 144 5.84 -8.69 10.69
C ARG A 144 5.67 -7.25 11.16
N ASN A 145 6.70 -6.65 11.76
CA ASN A 145 6.70 -5.23 12.07
C ASN A 145 7.14 -4.40 10.86
N ALA A 146 6.22 -3.66 10.25
CA ALA A 146 6.47 -2.88 9.04
C ALA A 146 7.72 -1.98 9.11
N ARG A 147 7.94 -1.29 10.23
CA ARG A 147 9.11 -0.42 10.41
C ARG A 147 10.42 -1.21 10.45
N ARG A 148 10.44 -2.35 11.14
CA ARG A 148 11.63 -3.21 11.18
C ARG A 148 11.88 -3.88 9.83
N LEU A 149 10.82 -4.25 9.12
CA LEU A 149 10.91 -4.79 7.77
C LEU A 149 11.59 -3.79 6.83
N GLU A 150 11.11 -2.54 6.80
CA GLU A 150 11.75 -1.49 5.98
C GLU A 150 13.21 -1.25 6.37
N GLN A 151 13.52 -1.17 7.68
CA GLN A 151 14.90 -0.98 8.14
C GLN A 151 15.82 -2.14 7.76
N ALA A 152 15.32 -3.37 7.82
CA ALA A 152 16.06 -4.58 7.47
C ALA A 152 16.30 -4.65 5.94
N VAL A 153 15.25 -4.43 5.15
CA VAL A 153 15.31 -4.53 3.68
C VAL A 153 16.13 -3.40 3.08
N PHE A 154 15.89 -2.16 3.50
CA PHE A 154 16.56 -0.99 2.93
C PHE A 154 17.90 -0.65 3.60
N GLY A 155 18.27 -1.37 4.67
CA GLY A 155 19.60 -1.30 5.28
C GLY A 155 19.86 -0.03 6.08
N PHE A 156 18.86 0.53 6.77
CA PHE A 156 19.00 1.79 7.53
C PHE A 156 18.54 1.64 8.99
N ARG A 157 19.16 2.40 9.91
CA ARG A 157 18.75 2.45 11.33
C ARG A 157 17.99 3.71 11.70
N THR A 158 18.33 4.81 11.02
CA THR A 158 17.76 6.13 11.23
C THR A 158 17.22 6.67 9.92
N VAL A 159 16.27 7.61 9.99
CA VAL A 159 15.65 8.20 8.80
C VAL A 159 16.70 8.86 7.89
N GLN A 160 17.77 9.39 8.47
CA GLN A 160 18.89 10.01 7.75
C GLN A 160 19.62 9.03 6.82
N GLN A 161 19.56 7.73 7.14
CA GLN A 161 20.21 6.66 6.40
C GLN A 161 19.26 5.96 5.41
N ASP A 162 18.00 6.38 5.34
CA ASP A 162 17.02 5.78 4.42
C ASP A 162 17.40 6.08 2.96
N PRO A 163 17.62 5.07 2.10
CA PRO A 163 17.97 5.26 0.69
C PRO A 163 16.94 6.07 -0.11
N PHE A 164 15.69 6.13 0.34
CA PHE A 164 14.69 7.01 -0.28
C PHE A 164 14.96 8.50 -0.05
N ARG A 165 15.94 8.86 0.77
CA ARG A 165 16.46 10.25 0.79
C ARG A 165 17.25 10.57 -0.47
N ALA A 166 17.92 9.59 -1.07
CA ALA A 166 18.68 9.74 -2.31
C ALA A 166 17.79 9.70 -3.56
N PHE A 167 16.62 9.07 -3.46
CA PHE A 167 15.64 8.98 -4.54
C PHE A 167 14.60 10.10 -4.42
N LYS A 168 14.65 11.11 -5.29
CA LYS A 168 13.68 12.21 -5.32
C LYS A 168 12.73 12.03 -6.49
N VAL A 169 11.45 12.24 -6.22
CA VAL A 169 10.37 12.26 -7.22
C VAL A 169 9.67 13.59 -7.03
N GLY A 170 9.76 14.46 -8.04
CA GLY A 170 9.03 15.72 -8.08
C GLY A 170 7.53 15.50 -8.29
N ASP A 171 6.73 16.50 -7.97
CA ASP A 171 5.31 16.48 -8.32
C ASP A 171 5.15 16.44 -9.84
N GLY A 172 4.12 15.75 -10.29
CA GLY A 172 3.81 15.66 -11.70
C GLY A 172 3.33 17.01 -12.23
N ASN A 173 3.54 17.26 -13.53
CA ASN A 173 2.90 18.41 -14.16
C ASN A 173 1.36 18.31 -14.04
N PRO A 174 0.66 19.44 -13.96
CA PRO A 174 -0.79 19.45 -13.98
C PRO A 174 -1.32 18.75 -15.24
N LEU A 175 -2.40 17.99 -15.07
CA LEU A 175 -3.07 17.30 -16.15
C LEU A 175 -4.15 18.21 -16.72
N GLU A 176 -4.12 18.42 -18.03
CA GLU A 176 -5.05 19.30 -18.74
C GLU A 176 -6.41 18.63 -18.97
N GLU A 177 -6.43 17.29 -19.00
CA GLU A 177 -7.66 16.52 -19.17
C GLU A 177 -8.61 16.73 -17.99
N PRO A 178 -9.87 17.14 -18.25
CA PRO A 178 -10.86 17.35 -17.20
C PRO A 178 -11.13 16.09 -16.37
N THR A 179 -11.30 16.27 -15.07
CA THR A 179 -11.68 15.16 -14.19
C THR A 179 -13.13 14.73 -14.41
N ARG A 180 -13.46 13.52 -13.96
CA ARG A 180 -14.81 12.96 -14.00
C ARG A 180 -15.29 12.60 -12.60
N VAL A 181 -16.53 12.97 -12.27
CA VAL A 181 -17.22 12.51 -11.07
C VAL A 181 -17.88 11.17 -11.34
N ARG A 182 -17.54 10.17 -10.54
CA ARG A 182 -18.02 8.79 -10.68
C ARG A 182 -18.61 8.27 -9.37
N THR A 183 -19.46 7.26 -9.51
CA THR A 183 -19.79 6.37 -8.40
C THR A 183 -18.67 5.35 -8.21
N VAL A 184 -18.07 5.35 -7.02
CA VAL A 184 -17.13 4.31 -6.56
C VAL A 184 -17.83 3.46 -5.52
N ILE A 185 -17.91 2.16 -5.78
CA ILE A 185 -18.55 1.15 -4.94
C ILE A 185 -17.46 0.42 -4.14
N VAL A 186 -17.60 0.43 -2.82
CA VAL A 186 -16.83 -0.38 -1.89
C VAL A 186 -17.52 -1.74 -1.79
N ASN A 187 -16.95 -2.73 -2.46
CA ASN A 187 -17.33 -4.12 -2.39
C ASN A 187 -16.62 -4.76 -1.20
N THR A 188 -17.31 -5.54 -0.38
CA THR A 188 -16.70 -6.31 0.70
C THR A 188 -16.96 -7.80 0.51
N GLN A 189 -15.98 -8.63 0.89
CA GLN A 189 -16.09 -10.08 0.79
C GLN A 189 -16.34 -10.66 2.19
N ARG A 190 -17.46 -11.37 2.35
CA ARG A 190 -17.82 -12.10 3.58
C ARG A 190 -18.19 -13.53 3.23
N ALA A 191 -17.56 -14.50 3.90
CA ALA A 191 -17.76 -15.94 3.64
C ALA A 191 -17.65 -16.33 2.15
N GLY A 192 -16.69 -15.72 1.43
CA GLY A 192 -16.44 -15.98 0.01
C GLY A 192 -17.40 -15.28 -0.96
N ARG A 193 -18.38 -14.50 -0.49
CA ARG A 193 -19.34 -13.77 -1.33
C ARG A 193 -19.10 -12.27 -1.29
N TRP A 194 -19.22 -11.62 -2.43
CA TRP A 194 -19.16 -10.17 -2.57
C TRP A 194 -20.51 -9.54 -2.26
N SER A 195 -20.47 -8.42 -1.56
CA SER A 195 -21.61 -7.52 -1.37
C SER A 195 -21.16 -6.08 -1.54
N GLU A 196 -21.98 -5.29 -2.22
CA GLU A 196 -21.85 -3.84 -2.24
C GLU A 196 -22.17 -3.30 -0.84
N ASP A 197 -21.21 -2.58 -0.24
CA ASP A 197 -21.34 -2.07 1.13
C ASP A 197 -21.69 -0.58 1.10
N VAL A 198 -20.91 0.21 0.35
CA VAL A 198 -21.08 1.66 0.26
C VAL A 198 -20.74 2.16 -1.14
N ALA A 199 -21.60 3.01 -1.70
CA ALA A 199 -21.30 3.79 -2.90
C ALA A 199 -20.97 5.23 -2.51
N VAL A 200 -19.94 5.84 -3.10
CA VAL A 200 -19.53 7.24 -2.88
C VAL A 200 -19.30 7.96 -4.20
N LEU A 201 -19.46 9.28 -4.22
CA LEU A 201 -19.16 10.12 -5.38
C LEU A 201 -17.69 10.56 -5.29
N VAL A 202 -16.92 10.28 -6.31
CA VAL A 202 -15.47 10.52 -6.32
C VAL A 202 -15.09 11.15 -7.64
N GLU A 203 -14.38 12.26 -7.55
CA GLU A 203 -13.72 12.88 -8.69
C GLU A 203 -12.44 12.12 -9.03
N THR A 204 -12.23 11.86 -10.32
CA THR A 204 -11.14 11.02 -10.82
C THR A 204 -10.49 11.66 -12.04
N VAL A 205 -9.17 11.54 -12.14
CA VAL A 205 -8.47 11.67 -13.44
C VAL A 205 -8.90 10.48 -14.30
N PRO A 206 -9.29 10.69 -15.57
CA PRO A 206 -9.71 9.61 -16.46
C PRO A 206 -8.54 8.68 -16.80
N GLY A 207 -8.87 7.43 -17.12
CA GLY A 207 -7.92 6.42 -17.55
C GLY A 207 -8.08 6.07 -19.03
N VAL A 208 -6.99 5.82 -19.73
CA VAL A 208 -7.00 5.47 -21.17
C VAL A 208 -7.88 4.26 -21.44
N LEU A 209 -7.86 3.23 -20.58
CA LEU A 209 -8.67 2.02 -20.76
C LEU A 209 -10.12 2.19 -20.30
N SER A 210 -10.37 3.06 -19.31
CA SER A 210 -11.71 3.27 -18.76
C SER A 210 -12.53 4.32 -19.49
N ASP A 211 -11.88 5.25 -20.19
CA ASP A 211 -12.51 6.45 -20.74
C ASP A 211 -12.22 6.67 -22.22
N SER A 212 -11.37 5.83 -22.82
CA SER A 212 -10.92 5.99 -24.21
C SER A 212 -10.35 7.39 -24.47
N VAL A 213 -9.67 7.97 -23.47
CA VAL A 213 -8.96 9.25 -23.58
C VAL A 213 -7.58 9.04 -24.20
N ASP A 214 -7.04 10.07 -24.85
CA ASP A 214 -5.74 9.99 -25.53
C ASP A 214 -4.58 9.72 -24.55
N VAL A 215 -3.54 9.06 -25.03
CA VAL A 215 -2.32 8.70 -24.25
C VAL A 215 -1.52 9.93 -23.80
N GLU A 216 -1.80 11.11 -24.37
CA GLU A 216 -1.15 12.36 -24.00
C GLU A 216 -1.48 12.83 -22.57
N VAL A 217 -2.46 12.21 -21.90
CA VAL A 217 -2.79 12.43 -20.48
C VAL A 217 -1.75 11.79 -19.54
N ALA A 218 -0.47 11.99 -19.81
CA ALA A 218 0.61 11.43 -19.02
C ALA A 218 1.19 12.49 -18.05
N SER A 219 1.19 12.17 -16.76
CA SER A 219 1.86 12.99 -15.74
C SER A 219 3.36 12.73 -15.77
N ARG A 220 4.17 13.78 -15.93
CA ARG A 220 5.62 13.71 -16.02
C ARG A 220 6.24 14.19 -14.72
N HIS A 221 7.06 13.33 -14.14
CA HIS A 221 7.75 13.56 -12.89
C HIS A 221 9.26 13.66 -13.13
N ALA A 222 9.86 14.76 -12.69
CA ALA A 222 11.31 14.87 -12.61
C ALA A 222 11.82 13.97 -11.47
N VAL A 223 12.79 13.11 -11.78
CA VAL A 223 13.32 12.11 -10.85
C VAL A 223 14.82 12.20 -10.79
N THR A 224 15.37 12.10 -9.58
CA THR A 224 16.84 12.08 -9.40
C THR A 224 17.27 11.01 -8.41
N PHE A 225 18.46 10.47 -8.65
CA PHE A 225 19.16 9.57 -7.75
C PHE A 225 20.48 10.23 -7.31
N ASP A 226 20.60 10.46 -6.00
CA ASP A 226 21.79 11.03 -5.39
C ASP A 226 22.86 9.93 -5.18
N ALA A 227 23.82 9.87 -6.08
CA ALA A 227 24.93 8.93 -6.00
C ALA A 227 25.87 9.21 -4.80
N ASP A 228 25.96 10.46 -4.34
CA ASP A 228 26.84 10.82 -3.22
C ASP A 228 26.31 10.26 -1.90
N PHE A 229 24.99 10.14 -1.75
CA PHE A 229 24.37 9.47 -0.61
C PHE A 229 24.95 8.07 -0.39
N TYR A 230 25.08 7.28 -1.46
CA TYR A 230 25.56 5.90 -1.39
C TYR A 230 27.06 5.78 -1.10
N ARG A 231 27.85 6.84 -1.30
CA ARG A 231 29.26 6.87 -0.87
C ARG A 231 29.39 6.89 0.65
N TYR A 232 28.48 7.58 1.34
CA TYR A 232 28.48 7.67 2.81
C TYR A 232 27.61 6.61 3.49
N HIS A 233 26.82 5.87 2.70
CA HIS A 233 25.86 4.88 3.16
C HIS A 233 26.04 3.58 2.38
N GLU A 234 27.25 3.01 2.42
CA GLU A 234 27.62 1.83 1.60
C GLU A 234 26.69 0.62 1.81
N ARG A 235 26.01 0.53 2.95
CA ARG A 235 25.07 -0.55 3.31
C ARG A 235 23.62 -0.27 2.88
N ALA A 236 23.32 0.95 2.42
CA ALA A 236 21.96 1.29 2.03
C ALA A 236 21.61 0.64 0.69
N PHE A 237 20.35 0.24 0.56
CA PHE A 237 19.82 -0.32 -0.67
C PHE A 237 19.99 0.65 -1.84
N ARG A 238 20.76 0.25 -2.86
CA ARG A 238 21.07 1.10 -4.02
C ARG A 238 19.85 1.19 -4.94
N LEU A 239 19.36 2.40 -5.13
CA LEU A 239 18.25 2.71 -6.02
C LEU A 239 18.80 3.23 -7.34
N ASN A 240 18.29 2.67 -8.44
CA ASN A 240 18.47 3.17 -9.79
C ASN A 240 17.18 2.89 -10.59
N PRO A 241 17.02 3.44 -11.80
CA PRO A 241 15.83 3.21 -12.62
C PRO A 241 15.54 1.73 -12.93
N SER A 242 16.57 0.94 -13.27
CA SER A 242 16.38 -0.48 -13.62
C SER A 242 15.86 -1.29 -12.43
N VAL A 243 16.37 -1.03 -11.23
CA VAL A 243 15.88 -1.62 -9.97
C VAL A 243 14.42 -1.25 -9.71
N VAL A 244 14.03 0.00 -9.99
CA VAL A 244 12.62 0.42 -9.88
C VAL A 244 11.73 -0.34 -10.88
N LEU A 245 12.13 -0.44 -12.14
CA LEU A 245 11.37 -1.14 -13.18
C LEU A 245 11.17 -2.63 -12.84
N VAL A 246 12.23 -3.33 -12.44
CA VAL A 246 12.14 -4.75 -12.08
C VAL A 246 11.28 -4.95 -10.84
N ALA A 247 11.46 -4.13 -9.80
CA ALA A 247 10.66 -4.23 -8.59
C ALA A 247 9.16 -3.99 -8.85
N CYS A 248 8.83 -3.00 -9.69
CA CYS A 248 7.45 -2.74 -10.09
C CYS A 248 6.86 -3.90 -10.90
N ARG A 249 7.61 -4.49 -11.84
CA ARG A 249 7.14 -5.68 -12.58
C ARG A 249 6.88 -6.88 -11.69
N ASP A 250 7.79 -7.17 -10.75
CA ASP A 250 7.61 -8.25 -9.77
C ASP A 250 6.35 -8.02 -8.93
N PHE A 251 6.26 -6.86 -8.28
CA PHE A 251 5.17 -6.57 -7.37
C PHE A 251 3.83 -6.37 -8.07
N TYR A 252 3.75 -5.45 -9.02
CA TYR A 252 2.47 -5.09 -9.64
C TYR A 252 1.97 -6.14 -10.62
N GLY A 253 2.84 -6.95 -11.23
CA GLY A 253 2.42 -8.14 -11.98
C GLY A 253 1.76 -9.18 -11.07
N THR A 254 2.39 -9.50 -9.95
CA THR A 254 1.81 -10.41 -8.93
C THR A 254 0.50 -9.84 -8.37
N HIS A 255 0.48 -8.56 -8.06
CA HIS A 255 -0.69 -7.86 -7.53
C HIS A 255 -1.86 -7.91 -8.52
N LEU A 256 -1.63 -7.56 -9.79
CA LEU A 256 -2.66 -7.59 -10.84
C LEU A 256 -3.26 -9.00 -11.02
N ALA A 257 -2.40 -10.02 -11.06
CA ALA A 257 -2.84 -11.41 -11.18
C ALA A 257 -3.72 -11.83 -10.00
N ALA A 258 -3.29 -11.51 -8.77
CA ALA A 258 -4.07 -11.79 -7.58
C ALA A 258 -5.44 -11.09 -7.61
N GLU A 259 -5.48 -9.82 -8.01
CA GLU A 259 -6.73 -9.07 -8.15
C GLU A 259 -7.70 -9.70 -9.12
N ARG A 260 -7.22 -9.98 -10.33
CA ARG A 260 -8.00 -10.64 -11.37
C ARG A 260 -8.63 -11.93 -10.86
N ASP A 261 -7.90 -12.70 -10.07
CA ASP A 261 -8.38 -13.97 -9.53
C ASP A 261 -9.48 -13.80 -8.48
N TYR A 262 -9.29 -12.97 -7.46
CA TYR A 262 -10.30 -12.84 -6.40
C TYR A 262 -11.50 -11.96 -6.80
N THR A 263 -11.39 -11.14 -7.84
CA THR A 263 -12.52 -10.36 -8.38
C THR A 263 -13.19 -11.00 -9.58
N ARG A 264 -12.84 -12.25 -9.96
CA ARG A 264 -13.40 -12.90 -11.15
C ARG A 264 -14.92 -13.01 -11.14
N ASP A 265 -15.51 -13.18 -9.96
CA ASP A 265 -16.96 -13.31 -9.78
C ASP A 265 -17.68 -11.94 -9.60
N LEU A 266 -16.94 -10.83 -9.61
CA LEU A 266 -17.51 -9.48 -9.66
C LEU A 266 -17.74 -9.10 -11.12
N ALA A 267 -18.98 -9.29 -11.60
CA ALA A 267 -19.35 -9.24 -13.00
C ALA A 267 -18.96 -7.97 -13.80
N PRO A 268 -18.80 -6.75 -13.23
CA PRO A 268 -18.26 -5.65 -14.03
C PRO A 268 -16.72 -5.57 -13.97
N ALA A 269 -16.06 -6.22 -13.00
CA ALA A 269 -14.61 -6.11 -12.78
C ALA A 269 -13.77 -7.01 -13.69
N ALA A 270 -14.26 -8.22 -13.99
CA ALA A 270 -13.48 -9.25 -14.69
C ALA A 270 -12.94 -8.73 -16.04
N ALA A 271 -13.79 -8.10 -16.85
CA ALA A 271 -13.40 -7.55 -18.16
C ALA A 271 -12.37 -6.42 -18.05
N ALA A 272 -12.49 -5.56 -17.03
CA ALA A 272 -11.52 -4.49 -16.77
C ALA A 272 -10.14 -5.07 -16.42
N TYR A 273 -10.09 -6.13 -15.62
CA TYR A 273 -8.84 -6.81 -15.29
C TYR A 273 -8.23 -7.59 -16.46
N ASP A 274 -9.04 -8.24 -17.30
CA ASP A 274 -8.55 -8.90 -18.52
C ASP A 274 -7.92 -7.88 -19.48
N THR A 275 -8.54 -6.70 -19.61
CA THR A 275 -7.98 -5.59 -20.40
C THR A 275 -6.65 -5.10 -19.81
N LEU A 276 -6.57 -4.93 -18.50
CA LEU A 276 -5.34 -4.54 -17.80
C LEU A 276 -4.21 -5.56 -17.97
N VAL A 277 -4.51 -6.86 -17.88
CA VAL A 277 -3.51 -7.93 -18.10
C VAL A 277 -2.99 -7.89 -19.53
N THR A 278 -3.89 -7.72 -20.51
CA THR A 278 -3.51 -7.61 -21.91
C THR A 278 -2.61 -6.39 -22.16
N HIS A 279 -2.91 -5.25 -21.52
CA HIS A 279 -2.04 -4.06 -21.56
C HIS A 279 -0.68 -4.32 -20.89
N ALA A 280 -0.67 -5.01 -19.74
CA ALA A 280 0.57 -5.33 -19.02
C ALA A 280 1.54 -6.15 -19.87
N GLU A 281 1.02 -7.10 -20.66
CA GLU A 281 1.79 -7.97 -21.56
C GLU A 281 2.37 -7.23 -22.76
N SER A 282 1.82 -6.07 -23.14
CA SER A 282 2.30 -5.26 -24.27
C SER A 282 3.27 -4.14 -23.88
N LEU A 283 3.54 -3.96 -22.57
CA LEU A 283 4.42 -2.91 -22.09
C LEU A 283 5.87 -3.08 -22.60
N PRO A 284 6.52 -2.00 -23.05
CA PRO A 284 7.92 -2.05 -23.45
C PRO A 284 8.87 -2.23 -22.26
N ASP A 285 10.13 -2.60 -22.54
CA ASP A 285 11.14 -2.88 -21.52
C ASP A 285 11.46 -1.71 -20.57
N HIS A 286 11.18 -0.47 -20.95
CA HIS A 286 11.37 0.71 -20.12
C HIS A 286 10.10 1.14 -19.36
N ALA A 287 9.04 0.31 -19.38
CA ALA A 287 7.76 0.62 -18.73
C ALA A 287 7.27 -0.53 -17.82
N CYS A 288 6.51 -0.18 -16.80
CA CYS A 288 5.89 -1.13 -15.88
C CYS A 288 4.52 -0.63 -15.42
N LEU A 289 3.73 -1.52 -14.83
CA LEU A 289 2.53 -1.10 -14.12
C LEU A 289 2.87 -0.55 -12.75
N VAL A 290 2.09 0.44 -12.31
CA VAL A 290 2.01 0.90 -10.93
C VAL A 290 0.56 1.09 -10.54
N ARG A 291 0.29 1.09 -9.24
CA ARG A 291 -1.02 1.43 -8.69
C ARG A 291 -0.91 2.53 -7.65
N LEU A 292 -1.71 3.57 -7.82
CA LEU A 292 -1.69 4.78 -7.01
C LEU A 292 -2.95 4.93 -6.15
N ALA A 293 -2.78 5.69 -5.07
CA ALA A 293 -3.85 6.44 -4.41
C ALA A 293 -4.99 5.61 -3.80
N TRP A 294 -6.20 6.19 -3.67
CA TRP A 294 -7.37 5.61 -2.99
C TRP A 294 -7.79 4.23 -3.52
N GLY A 295 -7.33 3.85 -4.71
CA GLY A 295 -7.57 2.53 -5.28
C GLY A 295 -6.86 1.39 -4.54
N SER A 296 -5.78 1.64 -3.80
CA SER A 296 -4.99 0.58 -3.14
C SER A 296 -5.65 -0.06 -1.91
N GLY A 297 -6.85 0.38 -1.51
CA GLY A 297 -7.59 -0.19 -0.37
C GLY A 297 -6.95 0.06 1.02
N ARG A 298 -7.66 -0.32 2.10
CA ARG A 298 -7.05 -0.61 3.41
C ARG A 298 -6.47 -2.04 3.40
N ASP A 299 -5.73 -2.38 2.34
CA ASP A 299 -5.02 -3.65 2.22
C ASP A 299 -3.81 -3.58 3.17
N ALA A 300 -4.05 -3.74 4.47
CA ALA A 300 -3.26 -3.24 5.59
C ALA A 300 -1.74 -3.57 5.65
N THR A 301 -1.16 -4.21 4.64
CA THR A 301 0.28 -4.33 4.38
C THR A 301 0.43 -4.71 2.91
N THR A 302 0.72 -3.75 2.02
CA THR A 302 0.68 -3.95 0.57
C THR A 302 1.62 -5.05 0.03
N VAL A 303 2.59 -5.50 0.83
CA VAL A 303 3.44 -6.67 0.52
C VAL A 303 2.76 -8.03 0.74
N ALA A 304 1.60 -8.07 1.40
CA ALA A 304 0.91 -9.32 1.77
C ALA A 304 0.51 -10.19 0.58
N TYR A 305 0.35 -9.60 -0.61
CA TYR A 305 -0.05 -10.29 -1.84
C TYR A 305 0.91 -11.39 -2.29
N GLY A 306 2.20 -11.26 -2.00
CA GLY A 306 3.16 -12.34 -2.28
C GLY A 306 3.73 -13.00 -1.04
N LEU A 307 3.07 -12.85 0.11
CA LEU A 307 3.33 -13.73 1.24
C LEU A 307 2.60 -15.06 1.00
N ARG A 308 3.29 -16.17 1.24
CA ARG A 308 2.72 -17.53 1.08
C ARG A 308 1.51 -17.80 1.98
N ASP A 309 1.38 -17.04 3.09
CA ASP A 309 0.25 -17.08 4.03
C ASP A 309 -0.74 -15.91 3.86
N GLY A 310 -0.61 -15.13 2.77
CA GLY A 310 -1.42 -13.96 2.47
C GLY A 310 -2.90 -14.30 2.32
N ARG A 311 -3.76 -13.57 3.05
CA ARG A 311 -5.22 -13.67 2.89
C ARG A 311 -5.67 -12.79 1.74
N SER A 312 -6.67 -13.27 0.98
CA SER A 312 -7.36 -12.43 0.01
C SER A 312 -7.94 -11.17 0.68
N PRO A 313 -7.92 -10.02 -0.01
CA PRO A 313 -8.44 -8.78 0.55
C PRO A 313 -9.92 -8.88 0.91
N ALA A 314 -10.30 -8.28 2.05
CA ALA A 314 -11.68 -8.26 2.50
C ALA A 314 -12.55 -7.22 1.77
N SER A 315 -11.95 -6.36 0.94
CA SER A 315 -12.68 -5.28 0.25
C SER A 315 -12.04 -4.85 -1.06
N ARG A 316 -12.85 -4.38 -2.02
CA ARG A 316 -12.37 -3.71 -3.23
C ARG A 316 -13.20 -2.51 -3.66
N ARG A 317 -12.51 -1.46 -4.12
CA ARG A 317 -13.14 -0.26 -4.68
C ARG A 317 -13.14 -0.36 -6.19
N LEU A 318 -14.33 -0.31 -6.77
CA LEU A 318 -14.55 -0.35 -8.21
C LEU A 318 -15.44 0.82 -8.59
N THR A 319 -15.29 1.35 -9.79
CA THR A 319 -16.31 2.23 -10.35
C THR A 319 -17.60 1.44 -10.63
N ALA A 320 -18.73 2.12 -10.81
CA ALA A 320 -20.00 1.46 -11.12
C ALA A 320 -19.95 0.62 -12.43
N ASP A 321 -19.10 1.02 -13.37
CA ASP A 321 -18.78 0.33 -14.62
C ASP A 321 -17.68 -0.76 -14.45
N GLY A 322 -17.21 -1.00 -13.23
CA GLY A 322 -16.36 -2.14 -12.87
C GLY A 322 -14.86 -1.91 -12.91
N PHE A 323 -14.40 -0.72 -13.32
CA PHE A 323 -12.97 -0.45 -13.37
C PHE A 323 -12.37 -0.35 -11.95
N PRO A 324 -11.25 -1.02 -11.69
CA PRO A 324 -10.48 -0.76 -10.48
C PRO A 324 -9.87 0.64 -10.54
N LEU A 325 -9.65 1.25 -9.37
CA LEU A 325 -9.02 2.57 -9.31
C LEU A 325 -7.50 2.48 -9.26
N GLY A 326 -6.84 3.46 -9.87
CA GLY A 326 -5.44 3.79 -9.59
C GLY A 326 -4.39 3.08 -10.44
N TRP A 327 -4.76 2.21 -11.38
CA TRP A 327 -3.78 1.55 -12.25
C TRP A 327 -3.24 2.53 -13.29
N ALA A 328 -1.92 2.55 -13.44
CA ALA A 328 -1.21 3.40 -14.38
C ALA A 328 -0.01 2.67 -14.98
N GLU A 329 0.35 3.06 -16.19
CA GLU A 329 1.63 2.73 -16.79
C GLU A 329 2.67 3.75 -16.33
N LEU A 330 3.85 3.28 -15.94
CA LEU A 330 5.01 4.10 -15.64
C LEU A 330 6.13 3.77 -16.64
N ALA A 331 6.41 4.70 -17.55
CA ALA A 331 7.54 4.65 -18.47
C ALA A 331 8.70 5.51 -17.96
N VAL A 332 9.93 5.02 -18.10
CA VAL A 332 11.13 5.65 -17.53
C VAL A 332 12.11 6.06 -18.62
N PHE A 333 12.47 7.34 -18.61
CA PHE A 333 13.38 7.96 -19.57
C PHE A 333 14.56 8.63 -18.85
N ASP A 334 15.71 8.72 -19.52
CA ASP A 334 16.84 9.54 -19.07
C ASP A 334 16.64 11.05 -19.35
N ALA A 335 17.66 11.85 -19.05
CA ALA A 335 17.63 13.30 -19.23
C ALA A 335 17.52 13.70 -20.72
N GLU A 336 18.06 12.89 -21.62
CA GLU A 336 18.00 13.06 -23.07
C GLU A 336 16.68 12.53 -23.66
N GLY A 337 15.79 12.01 -22.82
CA GLY A 337 14.48 11.48 -23.20
C GLY A 337 14.54 10.11 -23.86
N GLN A 338 15.66 9.40 -23.78
CA GLN A 338 15.79 8.04 -24.27
C GLN A 338 15.21 7.03 -23.26
N PRO A 339 14.57 5.95 -23.74
CA PRO A 339 14.14 4.83 -22.90
C PRO A 339 15.29 4.27 -22.06
N VAL A 340 15.08 4.14 -20.75
CA VAL A 340 16.10 3.53 -19.89
C VAL A 340 16.17 2.02 -20.13
N ALA A 341 17.37 1.52 -20.41
CA ALA A 341 17.62 0.09 -20.50
C ALA A 341 17.49 -0.59 -19.14
N VAL A 342 16.88 -1.77 -19.10
CA VAL A 342 16.83 -2.59 -17.89
C VAL A 342 18.10 -3.42 -17.81
N GLU A 343 18.89 -3.22 -16.76
CA GLU A 343 20.01 -4.09 -16.44
C GLU A 343 19.46 -5.47 -16.03
N GLU A 344 19.80 -6.53 -16.78
CA GLU A 344 19.32 -7.91 -16.55
C GLU A 344 19.74 -8.47 -15.18
N THR A 345 20.82 -7.93 -14.60
CA THR A 345 21.32 -8.31 -13.28
C THR A 345 21.16 -7.15 -12.33
N LEU A 346 20.13 -7.24 -11.48
CA LEU A 346 20.02 -6.36 -10.33
C LEU A 346 21.28 -6.51 -9.47
N PRO A 347 21.84 -5.42 -8.92
CA PRO A 347 22.79 -5.56 -7.85
C PRO A 347 22.08 -6.40 -6.77
N ALA A 348 22.69 -7.52 -6.37
CA ALA A 348 22.17 -8.32 -5.28
C ALA A 348 21.78 -7.36 -4.16
N VAL A 349 20.53 -7.45 -3.68
CA VAL A 349 20.09 -6.80 -2.44
C VAL A 349 21.26 -7.04 -1.50
N GLY A 350 22.01 -5.99 -1.17
CA GLY A 350 23.30 -6.17 -0.49
C GLY A 350 22.98 -7.01 0.72
N ALA A 351 23.40 -8.28 0.72
CA ALA A 351 22.94 -9.22 1.72
C ALA A 351 23.25 -8.53 3.04
N PRO A 352 22.26 -8.31 3.94
CA PRO A 352 22.60 -7.83 5.27
C PRO A 352 23.71 -8.75 5.74
N PRO A 353 24.87 -8.20 6.14
CA PRO A 353 26.12 -8.94 6.18
C PRO A 353 25.88 -10.28 6.85
N GLU A 354 26.35 -11.36 6.21
CA GLU A 354 26.57 -12.60 6.92
C GLU A 354 27.33 -12.25 8.20
N ARG A 355 26.63 -12.39 9.33
CA ARG A 355 27.01 -12.00 10.70
C ARG A 355 26.68 -10.54 11.09
N ALA A 356 25.39 -10.33 11.36
CA ALA A 356 24.96 -10.38 12.75
C ALA A 356 23.52 -10.90 12.85
N ILE A 357 23.36 -12.23 12.88
CA ILE A 357 22.33 -12.85 13.69
C ILE A 357 22.59 -12.34 15.11
N ARG A 358 22.04 -11.17 15.45
CA ARG A 358 21.93 -10.75 16.85
C ARG A 358 20.91 -11.67 17.45
N ASP A 359 21.41 -12.79 17.94
CA ASP A 359 20.82 -13.62 18.96
C ASP A 359 19.30 -13.80 18.75
N THR A 360 18.94 -14.68 17.83
CA THR A 360 17.65 -15.41 17.86
C THR A 360 17.58 -16.35 19.08
N ARG A 361 18.33 -16.07 20.16
CA ARG A 361 18.04 -16.67 21.44
C ARG A 361 16.70 -16.07 21.91
N PRO A 362 15.67 -16.89 22.09
CA PRO A 362 14.42 -16.44 22.67
C PRO A 362 14.74 -15.74 24.00
N ARG A 363 14.13 -14.56 24.24
CA ARG A 363 14.44 -13.74 25.43
C ARG A 363 13.46 -13.98 26.57
N GLY A 364 12.39 -14.74 26.31
CA GLY A 364 11.44 -15.19 27.31
C GLY A 364 10.57 -16.35 26.84
N LEU A 365 9.77 -16.89 27.77
CA LEU A 365 8.94 -18.08 27.57
C LEU A 365 7.94 -17.96 26.39
N ARG A 366 7.48 -16.73 26.08
CA ARG A 366 6.52 -16.47 24.98
C ARG A 366 7.13 -16.55 23.58
N ASP A 367 8.46 -16.54 23.50
CA ASP A 367 9.19 -16.62 22.23
C ASP A 367 9.49 -18.08 21.84
N LEU A 368 9.18 -19.05 22.72
CA LEU A 368 9.42 -20.47 22.50
C LEU A 368 8.28 -21.13 21.72
N ARG A 369 8.64 -22.00 20.77
CA ARG A 369 7.71 -22.86 20.03
C ARG A 369 8.20 -24.31 20.06
N ALA A 370 7.27 -25.25 20.10
CA ALA A 370 7.60 -26.66 19.91
C ALA A 370 8.34 -26.87 18.57
N GLY A 371 9.34 -27.74 18.58
CA GLY A 371 10.22 -28.03 17.44
C GLY A 371 11.51 -27.19 17.39
N MET A 372 11.59 -26.06 18.12
CA MET A 372 12.80 -25.22 18.15
C MET A 372 13.98 -25.95 18.78
N VAL A 373 15.18 -25.78 18.22
CA VAL A 373 16.44 -26.32 18.76
C VAL A 373 17.27 -25.19 19.35
N LEU A 374 17.68 -25.33 20.60
CA LEU A 374 18.43 -24.33 21.36
C LEU A 374 19.67 -24.95 21.98
N GLU A 375 20.69 -24.13 22.24
CA GLU A 375 21.79 -24.51 23.12
C GLU A 375 21.45 -24.13 24.55
N GLY A 376 21.81 -25.00 25.48
CA GLY A 376 21.65 -24.75 26.90
C GLY A 376 22.75 -25.37 27.73
N THR A 377 22.74 -25.05 29.02
CA THR A 377 23.70 -25.61 30.00
C THR A 377 22.95 -26.42 31.03
N VAL A 378 23.39 -27.66 31.25
CA VAL A 378 22.81 -28.52 32.28
C VAL A 378 23.10 -27.91 33.65
N LYS A 379 22.06 -27.46 34.36
CA LYS A 379 22.21 -26.89 35.70
C LYS A 379 22.35 -27.98 36.75
N ARG A 380 21.54 -29.03 36.62
CA ARG A 380 21.51 -30.17 37.54
C ARG A 380 20.89 -31.39 36.88
N THR A 381 21.31 -32.57 37.32
CA THR A 381 20.69 -33.86 36.98
C THR A 381 19.88 -34.38 38.17
N VAL A 382 18.84 -35.15 37.88
CA VAL A 382 18.01 -35.88 38.84
C VAL A 382 17.72 -37.27 38.27
N ASN A 383 17.29 -38.22 39.10
CA ASN A 383 17.12 -39.62 38.67
C ASN A 383 16.18 -39.80 37.46
N TYR A 384 15.22 -38.89 37.26
CA TYR A 384 14.24 -38.96 36.16
C TYR A 384 14.53 -37.99 35.00
N GLY A 385 15.63 -37.23 35.03
CA GLY A 385 15.92 -36.27 33.97
C GLY A 385 17.01 -35.23 34.27
N ALA A 386 17.19 -34.28 33.36
CA ALA A 386 18.15 -33.19 33.49
C ALA A 386 17.48 -31.82 33.30
N PHE A 387 17.83 -30.87 34.16
CA PHE A 387 17.38 -29.48 34.03
C PHE A 387 18.42 -28.66 33.25
N VAL A 388 17.96 -28.03 32.18
CA VAL A 388 18.81 -27.29 31.23
C VAL A 388 18.34 -25.85 31.15
N ASP A 389 19.26 -24.93 31.39
CA ASP A 389 19.05 -23.50 31.19
C ASP A 389 19.30 -23.16 29.72
N VAL A 390 18.22 -22.75 29.03
CA VAL A 390 18.23 -22.40 27.61
C VAL A 390 18.19 -20.87 27.39
N GLY A 391 18.47 -20.08 28.43
CA GLY A 391 18.64 -18.62 28.32
C GLY A 391 17.35 -17.79 28.34
N VAL A 392 16.20 -18.40 28.68
CA VAL A 392 14.88 -17.75 28.74
C VAL A 392 14.41 -17.39 30.16
N GLY A 393 15.32 -17.50 31.14
CA GLY A 393 15.04 -17.24 32.55
C GLY A 393 14.28 -18.37 33.29
N ARG A 394 14.11 -19.54 32.65
CA ARG A 394 13.57 -20.77 33.25
C ARG A 394 14.25 -22.01 32.70
N ASP A 395 14.44 -23.00 33.56
CA ASP A 395 15.04 -24.27 33.21
C ASP A 395 14.01 -25.17 32.53
N GLY A 396 14.38 -25.76 31.40
CA GLY A 396 13.63 -26.84 30.78
C GLY A 396 14.05 -28.21 31.30
N LEU A 397 13.14 -29.17 31.27
CA LEU A 397 13.39 -30.54 31.74
C LEU A 397 13.50 -31.49 30.54
N ILE A 398 14.62 -32.20 30.46
CA ILE A 398 14.76 -33.39 29.62
C ILE A 398 14.43 -34.60 30.48
N HIS A 399 13.38 -35.34 30.15
CA HIS A 399 13.06 -36.60 30.82
C HIS A 399 14.10 -37.68 30.46
N ILE A 400 14.37 -38.65 31.34
CA ILE A 400 15.38 -39.71 31.10
C ILE A 400 15.15 -40.46 29.79
N SER A 401 13.89 -40.71 29.41
CA SER A 401 13.51 -41.34 28.14
C SER A 401 13.67 -40.45 26.89
N LYS A 402 14.12 -39.20 27.08
CA LYS A 402 14.36 -38.21 26.01
C LYS A 402 15.83 -37.76 25.97
N LEU A 403 16.71 -38.40 26.74
CA LEU A 403 18.17 -38.20 26.68
C LEU A 403 18.82 -38.96 25.53
N THR A 404 18.24 -40.08 25.10
CA THR A 404 18.69 -40.88 23.96
C THR A 404 17.54 -41.75 23.48
N ASP A 405 17.66 -42.33 22.28
CA ASP A 405 16.65 -43.21 21.70
C ASP A 405 16.79 -44.68 22.21
N GLY A 406 17.76 -44.98 23.08
CA GLY A 406 17.97 -46.29 23.75
C GLY A 406 17.69 -46.30 25.27
N PHE A 407 17.85 -47.46 25.91
CA PHE A 407 17.67 -47.60 27.37
C PHE A 407 18.85 -46.99 28.14
N VAL A 408 18.54 -46.20 29.17
CA VAL A 408 19.53 -45.52 30.04
C VAL A 408 19.19 -45.80 31.50
N GLU A 409 20.13 -46.36 32.24
CA GLU A 409 19.96 -46.62 33.68
C GLU A 409 20.19 -45.37 34.54
N ARG A 410 21.09 -44.46 34.14
CA ARG A 410 21.47 -43.26 34.91
C ARG A 410 21.69 -42.06 34.02
N VAL A 411 21.12 -40.91 34.39
CA VAL A 411 21.22 -39.64 33.64
C VAL A 411 22.67 -39.16 33.53
N GLU A 412 23.46 -39.35 34.60
CA GLU A 412 24.86 -38.93 34.72
C GLU A 412 25.82 -39.63 33.76
N ALA A 413 25.37 -40.74 33.15
CA ALA A 413 26.13 -41.42 32.11
C ALA A 413 26.07 -40.69 30.76
N ILE A 414 25.05 -39.85 30.54
CA ILE A 414 24.81 -39.15 29.27
C ILE A 414 25.11 -37.66 29.39
N VAL A 415 24.72 -37.02 30.49
CA VAL A 415 24.94 -35.58 30.73
C VAL A 415 25.36 -35.32 32.17
N ARG A 416 26.25 -34.36 32.38
CA ARG A 416 26.70 -33.90 33.70
C ARG A 416 26.32 -32.44 33.91
N SER A 417 26.26 -32.04 35.18
CA SER A 417 26.03 -30.63 35.53
C SER A 417 27.20 -29.79 35.02
N GLY A 418 26.89 -28.71 34.31
CA GLY A 418 27.86 -27.85 33.63
C GLY A 418 28.03 -28.13 32.14
N ASP A 419 27.56 -29.28 31.65
CA ASP A 419 27.70 -29.62 30.23
C ASP A 419 26.88 -28.67 29.35
N ARG A 420 27.46 -28.30 28.20
CA ARG A 420 26.73 -27.62 27.14
C ARG A 420 26.03 -28.66 26.29
N VAL A 421 24.75 -28.45 26.01
CA VAL A 421 23.91 -29.40 25.29
C VAL A 421 23.07 -28.66 24.26
N ARG A 422 22.80 -29.32 23.14
CA ARG A 422 21.80 -28.87 22.17
C ARG A 422 20.52 -29.66 22.41
N VAL A 423 19.41 -28.94 22.55
CA VAL A 423 18.12 -29.49 22.97
C VAL A 423 16.99 -29.01 22.08
N GLN A 424 16.00 -29.86 21.83
CA GLN A 424 14.80 -29.51 21.08
C GLN A 424 13.62 -29.32 22.03
N ILE A 425 12.82 -28.28 21.81
CA ILE A 425 11.58 -28.04 22.56
C ILE A 425 10.50 -28.99 22.08
N LEU A 426 9.96 -29.80 22.98
CA LEU A 426 8.82 -30.67 22.71
C LEU A 426 7.51 -29.94 22.98
N ASP A 427 7.45 -29.20 24.09
CA ASP A 427 6.23 -28.53 24.55
C ASP A 427 6.55 -27.36 25.50
N VAL A 428 5.68 -26.36 25.52
CA VAL A 428 5.79 -25.15 26.36
C VAL A 428 4.44 -24.85 27.00
N ASP A 429 4.35 -25.09 28.31
CA ASP A 429 3.18 -24.73 29.11
C ASP A 429 3.42 -23.35 29.73
N ILE A 430 2.79 -22.32 29.14
CA ILE A 430 2.96 -20.92 29.54
C ILE A 430 2.31 -20.66 30.91
N GLU A 431 1.18 -21.30 31.20
CA GLU A 431 0.44 -21.11 32.46
C GLU A 431 1.19 -21.71 33.64
N ARG A 432 1.71 -22.94 33.48
CA ARG A 432 2.48 -23.64 34.51
C ARG A 432 3.98 -23.34 34.46
N ARG A 433 4.42 -22.55 33.47
CA ARG A 433 5.83 -22.15 33.25
C ARG A 433 6.78 -23.33 33.11
N ARG A 434 6.38 -24.37 32.37
CA ARG A 434 7.16 -25.59 32.15
C ARG A 434 7.61 -25.70 30.69
N ILE A 435 8.85 -26.14 30.50
CA ILE A 435 9.44 -26.40 29.17
C ILE A 435 9.89 -27.85 29.13
N SER A 436 9.35 -28.61 28.17
CA SER A 436 9.72 -30.01 27.94
C SER A 436 10.73 -30.08 26.82
N LEU A 437 11.86 -30.75 27.05
CA LEU A 437 12.99 -30.80 26.13
C LEU A 437 13.35 -32.24 25.72
N LYS A 438 13.93 -32.40 24.53
CA LYS A 438 14.64 -33.61 24.07
C LYS A 438 16.12 -33.30 23.88
N LEU A 439 17.02 -34.18 24.31
CA LEU A 439 18.45 -34.05 23.99
C LEU A 439 18.67 -34.34 22.51
N VAL A 440 19.36 -33.44 21.82
CA VAL A 440 19.79 -33.62 20.43
C VAL A 440 21.24 -34.10 20.42
N GLU A 441 22.12 -33.38 21.13
CA GLU A 441 23.54 -33.72 21.24
C GLU A 441 24.18 -33.04 22.46
N VAL A 442 25.26 -33.64 22.97
CA VAL A 442 26.12 -33.04 24.00
C VAL A 442 27.27 -32.35 23.29
N LEU A 443 27.49 -31.07 23.61
CA LEU A 443 28.53 -30.24 23.02
C LEU A 443 29.76 -30.29 23.93
N HIS A 444 30.83 -30.92 23.46
CA HIS A 444 32.09 -31.08 24.20
C HIS A 444 32.92 -29.80 24.28
#